data_AF-A0A5J4RQF0-F1
#
_entry.id   AF-A0A5J4RQF0-F1
#
_cell.length_a   1.000
_cell.length_b   1.000
_cell.length_c   1.000
_cell.angle_alpha   90.00
_cell.angle_beta   90.00
_cell.angle_gamma   90.00
#
_symmetry.space_group_name_H-M   'P 1'
#
loop_
_entity.id
_entity.type
_entity.pdbx_description
1 polymer ?
#
loop_
_entity_poly.entity_id
_entity_poly.type
_entity_poly.pdbx_seq_one_letter_code
_entity_poly.pdbx_strand_id
1 'polypeptide(L)'
;MNFYNNHKSWILAYVILELIKKQETGIDDTKTITVNDLLQCTNSLKINDFNFNFVKRLKKNLAFENYKIVYKEAKILKVKHYEAML
;
A
#
# COMPACT_ATOMS: atom_id res chain seq x y z
N MET A 1 9.67 15.72 9.69
CA MET A 1 8.99 14.42 9.45
C MET A 1 8.55 14.39 8.00
N ASN A 2 9.20 13.59 7.15
CA ASN A 2 9.03 13.66 5.69
C ASN A 2 7.79 12.89 5.23
N PHE A 3 6.71 13.61 4.92
CA PHE A 3 5.57 13.03 4.20
C PHE A 3 5.71 13.30 2.71
N TYR A 4 5.23 12.39 1.85
CA TYR A 4 5.07 12.74 0.44
C TYR A 4 4.04 13.87 0.31
N ASN A 5 4.23 14.73 -0.69
CA ASN A 5 3.21 15.72 -1.02
C ASN A 5 1.87 15.02 -1.35
N ASN A 6 0.78 15.79 -1.35
CA ASN A 6 -0.56 15.22 -1.48
C ASN A 6 -0.74 14.44 -2.80
N HIS A 7 -0.21 14.95 -3.91
CA HIS A 7 -0.29 14.31 -5.21
C HIS A 7 0.45 12.97 -5.25
N LYS A 8 1.72 12.94 -4.83
CA LYS A 8 2.53 11.71 -4.74
C LYS A 8 1.90 10.68 -3.80
N SER A 9 1.44 11.12 -2.62
CA SER A 9 0.77 10.22 -1.66
C SER A 9 -0.47 9.56 -2.27
N TRP A 10 -1.28 10.32 -3.01
CA TRP A 10 -2.49 9.81 -3.64
C TRP A 10 -2.18 8.79 -4.74
N ILE A 11 -1.23 9.09 -5.63
CA ILE A 11 -0.79 8.16 -6.68
C ILE A 11 -0.27 6.86 -6.06
N LEU A 12 0.60 6.96 -5.04
CA LEU A 12 1.15 5.77 -4.38
C LEU A 12 0.05 4.92 -3.73
N ALA A 13 -0.92 5.54 -3.06
CA ALA A 13 -2.04 4.81 -2.47
C ALA A 13 -2.89 4.11 -3.52
N TYR A 14 -3.15 4.76 -4.66
CA TYR A 14 -3.88 4.16 -5.79
C TYR A 14 -3.13 2.95 -6.36
N VAL A 15 -1.84 3.09 -6.64
CA VAL A 15 -1.02 1.99 -7.19
C VAL A 15 -0.95 0.81 -6.22
N ILE A 16 -0.80 1.07 -4.91
CA ILE A 16 -0.82 0.01 -3.89
C ILE A 16 -2.13 -0.77 -3.93
N LEU A 17 -3.28 -0.09 -4.03
CA LEU A 17 -4.59 -0.75 -4.12
C LEU A 17 -4.71 -1.61 -5.38
N GLU A 18 -4.26 -1.11 -6.52
CA GLU A 18 -4.27 -1.86 -7.78
C GLU A 18 -3.40 -3.11 -7.72
N LEU A 19 -2.22 -3.03 -7.09
CA LEU A 19 -1.37 -4.20 -6.87
C LEU A 19 -2.04 -5.22 -5.95
N ILE A 20 -2.68 -4.77 -4.87
CA ILE A 20 -3.44 -5.64 -3.95
C ILE A 20 -4.56 -6.36 -4.71
N LYS A 21 -5.28 -5.68 -5.61
CA LYS A 21 -6.35 -6.31 -6.40
C LYS A 21 -5.81 -7.39 -7.33
N LYS A 22 -4.62 -7.20 -7.91
CA LYS A 22 -3.99 -8.11 -8.89
C LYS A 22 -3.20 -9.26 -8.26
N GLN A 23 -2.63 -9.07 -7.08
CA GLN A 23 -1.85 -10.12 -6.41
C GLN A 23 -2.74 -11.28 -5.96
N GLU A 24 -2.20 -12.49 -6.05
CA GLU A 24 -2.79 -13.65 -5.41
C GLU A 24 -2.66 -13.54 -3.88
N THR A 25 -3.60 -14.19 -3.18
CA THR A 25 -3.57 -14.26 -1.72
C THR A 25 -2.54 -15.32 -1.31
N GLY A 26 -1.63 -14.97 -0.39
CA GLY A 26 -0.65 -15.90 0.16
C GLY A 26 -1.27 -16.92 1.12
N ILE A 27 -0.45 -17.87 1.58
CA ILE A 27 -0.85 -18.98 2.46
C ILE A 27 -1.41 -18.47 3.81
N ASP A 28 -1.00 -17.28 4.27
CA ASP A 28 -1.48 -16.63 5.49
C ASP A 28 -2.78 -15.80 5.29
N ASP A 29 -3.45 -15.99 4.16
CA ASP A 29 -4.56 -15.16 3.64
C ASP A 29 -4.20 -13.67 3.49
N THR A 30 -2.92 -13.33 3.37
CA THR A 30 -2.47 -11.95 3.19
C THR A 30 -1.97 -11.70 1.79
N LYS A 31 -2.12 -10.45 1.34
CA LYS A 31 -1.46 -9.92 0.15
C LYS A 31 -0.30 -9.06 0.59
N THR A 32 0.89 -9.31 0.03
CA THR A 32 2.14 -8.67 0.46
C THR A 32 2.68 -7.78 -0.64
N ILE A 33 2.75 -6.49 -0.36
CA ILE A 33 3.36 -5.47 -1.23
C ILE A 33 4.70 -5.06 -0.63
N THR A 34 5.74 -5.14 -1.44
CA THR A 34 7.09 -4.68 -1.13
C THR A 34 7.39 -3.37 -1.86
N VAL A 35 8.46 -2.68 -1.49
CA VAL A 35 8.93 -1.51 -2.27
C VAL A 35 9.30 -1.89 -3.69
N ASN A 36 9.81 -3.10 -3.90
CA ASN A 36 10.22 -3.55 -5.23
C ASN A 36 9.03 -3.66 -6.19
N ASP A 37 7.85 -4.02 -5.69
CA ASP A 37 6.60 -4.04 -6.47
C ASP A 37 6.20 -2.63 -6.95
N LEU A 38 6.71 -1.59 -6.27
CA LEU A 38 6.42 -0.19 -6.56
C LEU A 38 7.59 0.54 -7.24
N LEU A 39 8.72 -0.14 -7.50
CA LEU A 39 9.99 0.51 -7.88
C LEU A 39 9.84 1.42 -9.11
N GLN A 40 9.10 0.98 -10.12
CA GLN A 40 8.85 1.77 -11.32
C GLN A 40 8.07 3.05 -11.01
N CYS A 41 7.07 2.97 -10.15
CA CYS A 41 6.28 4.13 -9.72
C CYS A 41 7.11 5.09 -8.86
N THR A 42 7.87 4.56 -7.89
CA THR A 42 8.68 5.40 -7.00
C THR A 42 9.79 6.12 -7.75
N ASN A 43 10.45 5.44 -8.68
CA ASN A 43 11.47 6.04 -9.55
C ASN A 43 10.88 7.14 -10.45
N SER A 44 9.73 6.86 -11.08
CA SER A 44 9.02 7.83 -11.92
C SER A 44 8.60 9.08 -11.15
N LEU A 45 8.26 8.93 -9.86
CA LEU A 45 7.90 10.03 -8.96
C LEU A 45 9.10 10.70 -8.28
N LYS A 46 10.34 10.31 -8.61
CA LYS A 46 11.58 10.76 -7.96
C LYS A 46 11.53 10.57 -6.44
N ILE A 47 11.09 9.40 -6.00
CA ILE A 47 11.05 8.96 -4.60
C ILE A 47 12.11 7.88 -4.43
N ASN A 48 13.26 8.25 -3.89
CA ASN A 48 14.41 7.35 -3.76
C ASN A 48 14.36 6.53 -2.45
N ASP A 49 13.77 7.10 -1.39
CA ASP A 49 13.68 6.49 -0.06
C ASP A 49 12.24 6.11 0.30
N PHE A 50 11.59 5.33 -0.57
CA PHE A 50 10.19 4.99 -0.35
C PHE A 50 9.98 4.25 0.98
N ASN A 51 9.03 4.75 1.76
CA ASN A 51 8.58 4.21 3.03
C ASN A 51 7.03 4.21 3.11
N PHE A 52 6.44 3.04 3.37
CA PHE A 52 4.98 2.90 3.51
C PHE A 52 4.39 3.74 4.64
N ASN A 53 5.18 4.10 5.67
CA ASN A 53 4.74 4.94 6.79
C ASN A 53 4.40 6.37 6.37
N PHE A 54 4.92 6.84 5.24
CA PHE A 54 4.71 8.20 4.76
C PHE A 54 3.62 8.34 3.68
N VAL A 55 2.98 7.24 3.28
CA VAL A 55 1.81 7.27 2.36
C VAL A 55 0.57 7.69 3.15
N LYS A 56 0.23 8.98 3.10
CA LYS A 56 -0.96 9.53 3.78
C LYS A 56 -2.24 8.83 3.30
N ARG A 57 -3.21 8.69 4.21
CA ARG A 57 -4.56 8.13 3.94
C ARG A 57 -4.60 6.67 3.45
N LEU A 58 -3.46 5.99 3.29
CA LEU A 58 -3.42 4.58 2.85
C LEU A 58 -4.34 3.67 3.67
N LYS A 59 -4.31 3.77 5.00
CA LYS A 59 -5.18 2.99 5.90
C LYS A 59 -6.68 3.23 5.61
N LYS A 60 -7.08 4.49 5.38
CA LYS A 60 -8.48 4.86 5.09
C LYS A 60 -8.91 4.31 3.72
N ASN A 61 -8.04 4.43 2.72
CA ASN A 61 -8.33 3.93 1.37
C ASN A 61 -8.43 2.40 1.34
N LEU A 62 -7.56 1.69 2.06
CA LEU A 62 -7.64 0.23 2.21
C LEU A 62 -8.94 -0.20 2.89
N ALA A 63 -9.32 0.47 3.98
CA ALA A 63 -10.55 0.15 4.70
C ALA A 63 -11.81 0.38 3.83
N PHE A 64 -11.80 1.40 2.97
CA PHE A 64 -12.88 1.63 2.01
C PHE A 64 -13.04 0.49 1.00
N GLU A 65 -11.95 -0.19 0.67
CA GLU A 65 -11.91 -1.33 -0.26
C GLU A 65 -11.94 -2.68 0.49
N ASN A 66 -12.41 -2.71 1.75
CA ASN A 66 -12.50 -3.92 2.57
C ASN A 66 -11.16 -4.63 2.84
N TYR A 67 -10.05 -3.89 2.85
CA TYR A 67 -8.73 -4.37 3.23
C TYR A 67 -8.26 -3.78 4.57
N LYS A 68 -7.71 -4.64 5.43
CA LYS A 68 -7.05 -4.20 6.67
C LYS A 68 -5.55 -4.44 6.58
N ILE A 69 -4.77 -3.48 7.08
CA ILE A 69 -3.33 -3.64 7.27
C ILE A 69 -3.13 -4.61 8.45
N VAL A 70 -2.45 -5.74 8.20
CA VAL A 70 -2.10 -6.71 9.24
C VAL A 70 -0.62 -6.63 9.62
N TYR A 71 0.22 -6.13 8.71
CA TYR A 71 1.62 -5.87 8.97
C TYR A 71 2.09 -4.66 8.15
N LYS A 72 2.91 -3.80 8.74
CA LYS A 72 3.45 -2.63 8.05
C LYS A 72 4.79 -2.24 8.62
N GLU A 73 5.77 -2.17 7.73
CA GLU A 73 7.09 -1.61 7.96
C GLU A 73 7.46 -0.63 6.85
N ALA A 74 8.66 -0.06 6.92
CA ALA A 74 9.14 0.87 5.92
C ALA A 74 9.06 0.28 4.50
N LYS A 75 9.42 -0.99 4.33
CA LYS A 75 9.58 -1.61 3.02
C LYS A 75 8.60 -2.74 2.68
N ILE A 76 7.71 -3.09 3.61
CA ILE A 76 6.77 -4.20 3.45
C ILE A 76 5.41 -3.78 3.99
N LEU A 77 4.36 -4.07 3.23
CA LEU A 77 2.97 -3.91 3.61
C LEU A 77 2.26 -5.24 3.41
N LYS A 78 1.67 -5.80 4.46
CA LYS A 78 0.73 -6.91 4.33
C LYS A 78 -0.68 -6.46 4.64
N VAL A 79 -1.61 -6.87 3.80
CA VAL A 79 -3.02 -6.62 3.97
C VAL A 79 -3.82 -7.90 3.93
N LYS A 80 -4.95 -7.95 4.63
CA LYS A 80 -5.92 -9.04 4.55
C LYS A 80 -7.26 -8.45 4.13
N HIS A 81 -7.95 -9.11 3.21
CA HIS A 81 -9.35 -8.77 2.94
C HIS A 81 -10.18 -9.13 4.17
N TYR A 82 -11.11 -8.28 4.56
CA TYR A 82 -12.09 -8.60 5.56
C TYR A 82 -13.47 -8.32 4.98
N GLU A 83 -14.37 -9.28 5.10
CA GLU A 83 -15.77 -8.98 4.89
C GLU A 83 -16.22 -8.14 6.08
N ALA A 84 -16.55 -6.87 5.82
CA ALA A 84 -17.37 -6.13 6.75
C ALA A 84 -18.73 -6.86 6.75
N MET A 85 -19.01 -7.62 7.80
CA MET A 85 -20.37 -8.12 8.02
C MET A 85 -21.26 -6.88 8.18
N LEU A 86 -22.06 -6.60 7.16
CA LEU A 86 -23.24 -5.73 7.26
C LEU A 86 -24.37 -6.51 7.92
#